data_AF-A0A1M6K4K4-F1
#
_entry.id   AF-A0A1M6K4K4-F1
#
_cell.length_a   1.000
_cell.length_b   1.000
_cell.length_c   1.000
_cell.angle_alpha   90.00
_cell.angle_beta   90.00
_cell.angle_gamma   90.00
#
_symmetry.space_group_name_H-M   'P 1'
#
loop_
_entity.id
_entity.type
_entity.pdbx_description
1 polymer ?
#
loop_
_entity_poly.entity_id
_entity_poly.type
_entity_poly.pdbx_seq_one_letter_code
_entity_poly.pdbx_strand_id
1 'polypeptide(L)'
;MKDQNKEIDDMIKKALSKEETAYYDNLHEQSLPEMLSGLYIGKLRWLNILFMVVTFLFTTLMFYSIYQFVNTDDIREMIRWGAAMFGSGIMASMIKVWNWNQLDKNALMREIKRLELLLVSKS
;
A
#
# COMPACT_ATOMS: atom_id res chain seq x y z
N MET A 1 -18.94 -4.40 21.99
CA MET A 1 -17.86 -3.69 21.26
C MET A 1 -18.38 -2.72 20.20
N LYS A 2 -19.35 -3.09 19.32
CA LYS A 2 -19.89 -2.15 18.32
C LYS A 2 -20.60 -0.90 18.88
N ASP A 3 -21.31 -1.02 20.00
CA ASP A 3 -22.04 0.13 20.59
C ASP A 3 -21.13 1.17 21.23
N GLN A 4 -20.07 0.76 21.94
CA GLN A 4 -19.13 1.69 22.57
C GLN A 4 -18.38 2.54 21.54
N ASN A 5 -18.01 1.95 20.40
CA ASN A 5 -17.40 2.73 19.31
C ASN A 5 -18.35 3.78 18.76
N LYS A 6 -19.65 3.48 18.65
CA LYS A 6 -20.66 4.44 18.19
C LYS A 6 -20.88 5.57 19.17
N GLU A 7 -20.95 5.27 20.47
CA GLU A 7 -21.11 6.30 21.51
C GLU A 7 -19.92 7.26 21.53
N ILE A 8 -18.70 6.74 21.40
CA ILE A 8 -17.48 7.54 21.31
C ILE A 8 -17.51 8.41 20.04
N ASP A 9 -17.91 7.85 18.89
CA ASP A 9 -18.02 8.58 17.62
C ASP A 9 -19.04 9.73 17.69
N ASP A 10 -20.18 9.50 18.34
CA ASP A 10 -21.24 10.48 18.53
C ASP A 10 -20.84 11.61 19.50
N MET A 11 -20.09 11.29 20.55
CA MET A 11 -19.56 12.30 21.48
C MET A 11 -18.53 13.21 20.81
N ILE A 12 -17.66 12.64 19.99
CA ILE A 12 -16.66 13.37 19.20
C ILE A 12 -17.35 14.30 18.20
N LYS A 13 -18.32 13.80 17.44
CA LYS A 13 -19.09 14.61 16.47
C LYS A 13 -19.82 15.78 17.10
N LYS A 14 -20.27 15.66 18.35
CA LYS A 14 -20.93 16.74 19.10
C LYS A 14 -19.96 17.77 19.67
N ALA A 15 -18.71 17.39 19.92
CA ALA A 15 -17.67 18.29 20.45
C ALA A 15 -16.98 19.12 19.34
N LEU A 16 -16.98 18.64 18.09
CA LEU A 16 -16.27 19.25 16.97
C LEU A 16 -17.09 20.31 16.22
N SER A 17 -16.43 21.38 15.79
CA SER A 17 -16.98 22.33 14.82
C SER A 17 -17.23 21.66 13.46
N LYS A 18 -18.11 22.21 12.60
CA LYS A 18 -18.44 21.64 11.28
C LYS A 18 -17.20 21.34 10.41
N GLU A 19 -16.13 22.10 10.59
CA GLU A 19 -14.87 21.95 9.85
C GLU A 19 -14.07 20.75 10.37
N GLU A 20 -14.06 20.53 11.68
CA GLU A 20 -13.39 19.41 12.33
C GLU A 20 -14.19 18.09 12.19
N THR A 21 -15.52 18.16 12.10
CA THR A 21 -16.36 16.98 11.78
C THR A 21 -16.02 16.44 10.38
N ALA A 22 -15.81 17.32 9.41
CA ALA A 22 -15.40 16.94 8.05
C ALA A 22 -13.97 16.35 8.03
N TYR A 23 -13.06 16.82 8.89
CA TYR A 23 -11.73 16.23 9.05
C TYR A 23 -11.80 14.83 9.69
N TYR A 24 -12.68 14.63 10.66
CA TYR A 24 -12.93 13.33 11.30
C TYR A 24 -13.56 12.30 10.36
N ASP A 25 -14.52 12.69 9.53
CA ASP A 25 -15.11 11.78 8.54
C ASP A 25 -14.05 11.32 7.51
N ASN A 26 -13.07 12.16 7.16
CA ASN A 26 -11.92 11.76 6.33
C ASN A 26 -10.96 10.78 7.04
N LEU A 27 -11.01 10.73 8.37
CA LEU A 27 -10.19 9.82 9.17
C LEU A 27 -10.87 8.47 9.36
N HIS A 28 -12.15 8.27 9.00
CA HIS A 28 -12.90 7.03 9.21
C HIS A 28 -12.28 5.81 8.50
N GLU A 29 -12.71 4.59 8.86
CA GLU A 29 -12.08 3.35 8.36
C GLU A 29 -12.26 3.26 6.84
N GLN A 30 -11.15 3.43 6.11
CA GLN A 30 -11.14 3.20 4.68
C GLN A 30 -11.11 1.70 4.42
N SER A 31 -11.96 1.25 3.51
CA SER A 31 -11.93 -0.10 2.97
C SER A 31 -10.60 -0.39 2.25
N LEU A 32 -10.20 -1.66 2.15
CA LEU A 32 -9.00 -2.07 1.41
C LEU A 32 -8.86 -1.43 0.01
N PRO A 33 -9.90 -1.35 -0.84
CA PRO A 33 -9.82 -0.66 -2.13
C PRO A 33 -9.66 0.87 -2.01
N GLU A 34 -10.23 1.50 -0.98
CA GLU A 34 -10.01 2.92 -0.70
C GLU A 34 -8.58 3.19 -0.22
N MET A 35 -7.99 2.29 0.57
CA MET A 35 -6.58 2.38 0.96
C MET A 35 -5.64 2.20 -0.23
N LEU A 36 -5.94 1.24 -1.11
CA LEU A 36 -5.18 1.00 -2.33
C LEU A 36 -5.27 2.18 -3.31
N SER A 37 -6.47 2.74 -3.53
CA SER A 37 -6.63 3.96 -4.33
C SER A 37 -6.00 5.18 -3.63
N GLY A 38 -6.01 5.20 -2.30
CA GLY A 38 -5.33 6.19 -1.45
C GLY A 38 -3.81 6.28 -1.67
N LEU A 39 -3.13 5.17 -2.01
CA LEU A 39 -1.73 5.21 -2.44
C LEU A 39 -1.52 6.03 -3.71
N TYR A 40 -2.53 6.05 -4.58
CA TYR A 40 -2.59 6.89 -5.77
C TYR A 40 -3.24 8.25 -5.46
N ILE A 41 -3.39 8.63 -4.19
CA ILE A 41 -3.93 9.91 -3.74
C ILE A 41 -2.90 10.65 -2.84
N GLY A 42 -1.90 11.34 -3.43
CA GLY A 42 -0.89 12.12 -2.69
C GLY A 42 0.36 12.53 -3.48
N LYS A 43 1.32 13.17 -2.81
CA LYS A 43 2.59 13.65 -3.43
C LYS A 43 3.50 12.52 -3.93
N LEU A 44 3.33 11.30 -3.40
CA LEU A 44 4.08 10.10 -3.78
C LEU A 44 3.38 9.26 -4.87
N ARG A 45 2.28 9.75 -5.45
CA ARG A 45 1.55 9.12 -6.57
C ARG A 45 2.46 8.64 -7.69
N TRP A 46 3.34 9.52 -8.14
CA TRP A 46 4.24 9.25 -9.26
C TRP A 46 5.19 8.08 -8.97
N LEU A 47 5.63 7.95 -7.71
CA LEU A 47 6.52 6.88 -7.27
C LEU A 47 5.80 5.53 -7.24
N ASN A 48 4.54 5.49 -6.78
CA ASN A 48 3.72 4.27 -6.80
C ASN A 48 3.40 3.83 -8.24
N ILE A 49 3.10 4.78 -9.13
CA ILE A 49 2.90 4.48 -10.57
C ILE A 49 4.19 3.94 -11.19
N LEU A 50 5.34 4.55 -10.89
CA LEU A 50 6.65 4.06 -11.34
C LEU A 50 6.89 2.63 -10.87
N PHE A 51 6.66 2.33 -9.59
CA PHE A 51 6.83 0.98 -9.06
C PHE A 51 5.87 -0.05 -9.67
N MET A 52 4.65 0.35 -10.00
CA MET A 52 3.71 -0.51 -10.72
C MET A 52 4.22 -0.84 -12.13
N VAL A 53 4.72 0.15 -12.87
CA VAL A 53 5.32 -0.05 -14.21
C VAL A 53 6.55 -0.94 -14.11
N VAL A 54 7.44 -0.68 -13.15
CA VAL A 54 8.65 -1.48 -12.94
C VAL A 54 8.29 -2.92 -12.57
N THR A 55 7.30 -3.14 -11.71
CA THR A 55 6.83 -4.49 -11.36
C THR A 55 6.29 -5.22 -12.59
N PHE A 56 5.55 -4.53 -13.45
CA PHE A 56 5.05 -5.10 -14.69
C PHE A 56 6.20 -5.49 -15.63
N LEU A 57 7.19 -4.62 -15.81
CA LEU A 57 8.39 -4.92 -16.61
C LEU A 57 9.14 -6.15 -16.07
N PHE A 58 9.44 -6.20 -14.76
CA PHE A 58 10.13 -7.35 -14.17
C PHE A 58 9.30 -8.63 -14.27
N THR A 59 7.97 -8.53 -14.17
CA THR A 59 7.08 -9.69 -14.35
C THR A 59 7.13 -10.20 -15.79
N THR A 60 7.08 -9.32 -16.79
CA THR A 60 7.22 -9.71 -18.20
C THR A 60 8.59 -10.31 -18.50
N LEU A 61 9.66 -9.74 -17.92
CA LEU A 61 11.02 -10.25 -18.04
C LEU A 61 11.18 -11.63 -17.37
N MET A 62 10.46 -11.88 -16.27
CA MET A 62 10.42 -13.19 -15.63
C MET A 62 9.82 -14.24 -16.57
N PHE A 63 8.67 -13.95 -17.20
CA PHE A 63 8.05 -14.87 -18.18
C PHE A 63 8.93 -15.10 -19.41
N TYR A 64 9.58 -14.05 -19.92
CA TYR A 64 10.52 -14.18 -21.03
C TYR A 64 11.73 -15.04 -20.67
N SER A 65 12.26 -14.88 -19.45
CA SER A 65 13.39 -15.69 -18.96
C SER A 65 13.01 -17.16 -18.79
N ILE A 66 11.78 -17.45 -18.33
CA ILE A 66 11.25 -18.83 -18.27
C ILE A 66 11.18 -19.43 -19.66
N TYR A 67 10.64 -18.69 -20.64
CA TYR A 67 10.55 -19.17 -22.02
C TYR A 67 11.92 -19.51 -22.60
N GLN A 68 12.90 -18.62 -22.44
CA GLN A 68 14.27 -18.86 -22.92
C GLN A 68 14.99 -19.99 -22.18
N PHE A 69 14.72 -20.15 -20.87
CA PHE A 69 15.28 -21.25 -20.07
C PHE A 69 14.83 -22.63 -20.59
N VAL A 70 13.57 -22.76 -21.03
CA VAL A 70 13.03 -24.02 -21.55
C VAL A 70 13.48 -24.31 -22.98
N ASN A 71 13.75 -23.28 -23.78
CA ASN A 71 14.07 -23.41 -25.20
C ASN A 71 15.58 -23.47 -25.52
N THR A 72 16.43 -23.45 -24.49
CA THR A 72 17.89 -23.42 -24.62
C THR A 72 18.49 -24.77 -24.24
N ASP A 73 19.32 -25.33 -25.12
CA ASP A 73 20.09 -26.57 -24.85
C ASP A 73 21.49 -26.32 -24.28
N ASP A 74 21.98 -25.06 -24.30
CA ASP A 74 23.27 -24.67 -23.72
C ASP A 74 23.14 -24.42 -22.20
N ILE A 75 23.84 -25.24 -21.41
CA ILE A 75 23.91 -25.14 -19.95
C ILE A 75 24.30 -23.72 -19.48
N ARG A 76 25.21 -23.04 -20.20
CA ARG A 76 25.65 -21.69 -19.83
C ARG A 76 24.52 -20.69 -19.96
N GLU A 77 23.72 -20.79 -21.00
CA GLU A 77 22.58 -19.91 -21.23
C GLU A 77 21.41 -20.25 -20.30
N MET A 78 21.16 -21.53 -20.00
CA MET A 78 20.21 -21.94 -18.97
C MET A 78 20.52 -21.31 -17.62
N ILE A 79 21.79 -21.31 -17.18
CA ILE A 79 22.17 -20.69 -15.90
C ILE A 79 21.93 -19.18 -15.92
N ARG A 80 22.21 -18.49 -17.04
CA ARG A 80 21.97 -17.04 -17.16
C ARG A 80 20.48 -16.70 -17.09
N TRP A 81 19.64 -17.42 -17.83
CA TRP A 81 18.19 -17.19 -17.83
C TRP A 81 17.53 -17.63 -16.51
N GLY A 82 18.03 -18.71 -15.88
CA GLY A 82 17.61 -19.13 -14.55
C GLY A 82 17.93 -18.09 -13.48
N ALA A 83 19.15 -17.53 -13.49
CA ALA A 83 19.52 -16.44 -12.59
C ALA A 83 18.70 -15.16 -12.85
N ALA A 84 18.43 -14.84 -14.11
CA ALA A 84 17.58 -13.70 -14.48
C ALA A 84 16.12 -13.89 -14.02
N MET A 85 15.58 -15.10 -14.14
CA MET A 85 14.25 -15.46 -13.62
C MET A 85 14.20 -15.30 -12.09
N PHE A 86 15.14 -15.87 -11.36
CA PHE A 86 15.19 -15.74 -9.90
C PHE A 86 15.36 -14.28 -9.46
N GLY A 87 16.28 -13.55 -10.09
CA GLY A 87 16.53 -12.14 -9.79
C GLY A 87 15.31 -11.26 -10.05
N SER A 88 14.65 -11.44 -11.18
CA SER A 88 13.42 -10.69 -11.52
C SER A 88 12.26 -11.02 -10.58
N GLY A 89 12.09 -12.29 -10.18
CA GLY A 89 11.08 -12.71 -9.21
C GLY A 89 11.30 -12.08 -7.82
N ILE A 90 12.55 -12.10 -7.32
CA ILE A 90 12.90 -11.45 -6.04
C ILE A 90 12.65 -9.95 -6.12
N MET A 91 13.08 -9.29 -7.19
CA MET A 91 12.87 -7.85 -7.39
C MET A 91 11.37 -7.49 -7.38
N ALA A 92 10.55 -8.23 -8.12
CA ALA A 92 9.10 -8.01 -8.20
C ALA A 92 8.41 -8.24 -6.84
N SER A 93 8.82 -9.26 -6.08
CA SER A 93 8.27 -9.53 -4.75
C SER A 93 8.64 -8.45 -3.72
N MET A 94 9.89 -7.97 -3.73
CA MET A 94 10.33 -6.87 -2.85
C MET A 94 9.54 -5.59 -3.10
N ILE A 95 9.26 -5.25 -4.36
CA ILE A 95 8.43 -4.07 -4.69
C ILE A 95 7.00 -4.23 -4.16
N LYS A 96 6.42 -5.44 -4.22
CA LYS A 96 5.10 -5.69 -3.61
C LYS A 96 5.13 -5.50 -2.10
N VAL A 97 6.12 -6.06 -1.40
CA VAL A 97 6.29 -5.90 0.05
C VAL A 97 6.43 -4.43 0.43
N TRP A 98 7.19 -3.65 -0.34
CA TRP A 98 7.31 -2.21 -0.11
C TRP A 98 5.96 -1.50 -0.24
N ASN A 99 5.14 -1.82 -1.24
CA ASN A 99 3.80 -1.24 -1.39
C ASN A 99 2.88 -1.57 -0.21
N TRP A 100 2.92 -2.80 0.31
CA TRP A 100 2.20 -3.19 1.52
C TRP A 100 2.65 -2.37 2.74
N ASN A 101 3.96 -2.22 2.92
CA ASN A 101 4.49 -1.39 4.01
C ASN A 101 4.03 0.09 3.90
N GLN A 102 3.84 0.62 2.69
CA GLN A 102 3.31 1.97 2.52
C GLN A 102 1.83 2.07 2.89
N LEU A 103 1.04 1.02 2.64
CA LEU A 103 -0.35 0.96 3.12
C LEU A 103 -0.40 0.97 4.65
N ASP A 104 0.41 0.12 5.28
CA ASP A 104 0.43 -0.01 6.73
C ASP A 104 0.91 1.29 7.41
N LYS A 105 1.94 1.94 6.86
CA LYS A 105 2.39 3.26 7.32
C LYS A 105 1.28 4.32 7.23
N ASN A 106 0.54 4.33 6.12
CA ASN A 106 -0.58 5.26 5.96
C ASN A 106 -1.73 4.96 6.91
N ALA A 107 -2.03 3.67 7.15
CA ALA A 107 -3.04 3.26 8.12
C ALA A 107 -2.67 3.72 9.54
N LEU A 108 -1.45 3.43 9.96
CA LEU A 108 -0.92 3.80 11.27
C LEU A 108 -0.87 5.32 11.46
N MET A 109 -0.52 6.09 10.42
CA MET A 109 -0.57 7.55 10.46
C MET A 109 -1.98 8.10 10.70
N ARG A 110 -3.02 7.46 10.14
CA ARG A 110 -4.41 7.87 10.40
C ARG A 110 -4.82 7.56 11.84
N GLU A 111 -4.43 6.39 12.36
CA GLU A 111 -4.72 6.02 13.74
C GLU A 111 -4.07 6.98 14.74
N ILE A 112 -2.81 7.37 14.52
CA ILE A 112 -2.13 8.39 15.33
C ILE A 112 -2.91 9.71 15.32
N LYS A 113 -3.32 10.20 14.14
CA LYS A 113 -4.11 11.43 14.04
C LYS A 113 -5.46 11.35 14.75
N ARG A 114 -6.13 10.20 14.71
CA ARG A 114 -7.36 9.98 15.49
C ARG A 114 -7.09 10.07 16.99
N LEU A 115 -5.98 9.48 17.47
CA LEU A 115 -5.58 9.56 18.87
C LEU A 115 -5.25 11.00 19.28
N GLU A 116 -4.55 11.76 18.44
CA GLU A 116 -4.26 13.19 18.69
C GLU A 116 -5.55 14.00 18.86
N LEU A 117 -6.54 13.81 17.99
CA LEU A 117 -7.81 14.52 18.08
C LEU A 117 -8.63 14.11 19.31
N LEU A 118 -8.62 12.83 19.67
CA LEU A 118 -9.24 12.33 20.90
C LEU A 118 -8.65 12.99 22.15
N LEU A 119 -7.32 13.16 22.19
CA LEU A 119 -6.64 13.82 23.28
C LEU A 119 -7.03 15.31 23.38
N VAL A 120 -7.06 16.02 22.25
CA VAL A 120 -7.46 17.44 22.20
C VAL A 120 -8.93 17.62 22.63
N SER A 121 -9.83 16.71 22.25
CA SER A 121 -11.23 16.79 22.68
C SER A 121 -11.46 16.58 24.18
N LYS A 122 -10.48 15.99 24.88
CA LYS A 122 -10.58 15.63 26.31
C LYS A 122 -9.93 16.65 27.24
N SER A 123 -9.15 17.60 26.72
CA SER A 123 -8.58 18.73 27.48
C SER A 123 -9.51 19.94 27.44
#